data_AF-A0A3D9QVU1-F1
#
_entry.id   AF-A0A3D9QVU1-F1
#
_cell.length_a   1.000
_cell.length_b   1.000
_cell.length_c   1.000
_cell.angle_alpha   90.00
_cell.angle_beta   90.00
_cell.angle_gamma   90.00
#
_symmetry.space_group_name_H-M   'P 1'
#
loop_
_entity.id
_entity.type
_entity.pdbx_description
1 polymer ?
#
loop_
_entity_poly.entity_id
_entity_poly.type
_entity_poly.pdbx_seq_one_letter_code
_entity_poly.pdbx_strand_id
1 'polypeptide(L)'
;MGDLEQLLDQLKMQLNNLSNNVGNNSDNEVRALGQISSRLESVNSSLNSISLLLACILIVGTVVSGIYLYFYIKHHNKELRKKSEPKEADHF
;
A
#
# COMPACT_ATOMS: atom_id res chain seq x y z
N MET A 1 -0.68 4.27 13.24
CA MET A 1 -0.71 5.46 12.36
C MET A 1 -0.29 6.74 13.10
N GLY A 2 -0.49 6.87 14.42
CA GLY A 2 -0.06 8.05 15.19
C GLY A 2 1.46 8.31 15.22
N ASP A 3 2.30 7.27 15.16
CA ASP A 3 3.76 7.46 15.23
C ASP A 3 4.36 8.14 14.00
N LEU A 4 3.83 7.86 12.80
CA LEU A 4 4.30 8.49 11.55
C LEU A 4 3.88 9.96 11.48
N GLU A 5 2.65 10.25 11.89
CA GLU A 5 2.12 11.61 11.96
C GLU A 5 2.91 12.44 12.98
N GLN A 6 3.21 11.86 14.15
CA GLN A 6 4.06 12.49 15.15
C GLN A 6 5.50 12.73 14.66
N LEU A 7 6.08 11.78 13.91
CA LEU A 7 7.40 11.96 13.29
C LEU A 7 7.40 13.09 12.26
N LEU A 8 6.35 13.20 11.44
CA LEU A 8 6.19 14.26 10.45
C LEU A 8 6.01 15.63 11.11
N ASP A 9 5.22 15.72 12.18
CA ASP A 9 5.02 16.96 12.93
C ASP A 9 6.31 17.43 13.58
N GLN A 10 7.08 16.51 14.18
CA GLN A 10 8.38 16.85 14.74
C GLN A 10 9.37 17.30 13.66
N LEU A 11 9.36 16.66 12.48
CA LEU A 11 10.19 17.07 11.35
C LEU A 11 9.83 18.49 10.88
N LYS A 12 8.54 18.79 10.79
CA LYS A 12 8.01 20.10 10.39
C LYS A 12 8.40 21.20 11.39
N MET A 13 8.33 20.92 12.69
CA MET A 13 8.81 21.84 13.73
C MET A 13 10.31 22.10 13.61
N GLN A 14 11.12 21.05 13.39
CA GLN A 14 12.58 21.21 13.24
C GLN A 14 12.96 22.01 11.98
N LEU A 15 12.27 21.79 10.86
CA LEU A 15 12.47 22.58 9.63
C LEU A 15 12.09 24.06 9.83
N ASN A 16 10.96 24.34 10.49
CA ASN A 16 10.56 25.71 10.80
C ASN A 16 11.56 26.40 11.74
N ASN A 17 12.07 25.68 12.74
CA ASN A 17 13.08 26.20 13.65
C ASN A 17 14.40 26.46 12.95
N LEU A 18 14.80 25.63 11.99
CA LEU A 18 15.97 25.88 11.16
C LEU A 18 15.75 27.12 10.30
N SER A 19 14.66 27.17 9.53
CA SER A 19 14.31 28.29 8.66
C SER A 19 14.29 29.65 9.37
N ASN A 20 13.91 29.69 10.65
CA ASN A 20 13.85 30.91 11.45
C ASN A 20 15.20 31.29 12.11
N ASN A 21 16.18 30.38 12.16
CA ASN A 21 17.47 30.57 12.85
C ASN A 21 18.71 30.49 11.92
N VAL A 22 18.52 30.42 10.60
CA VAL A 22 19.56 30.28 9.54
C VAL A 22 20.55 31.45 9.43
N GLY A 23 20.47 32.47 10.29
CA GLY A 23 21.29 33.68 10.17
C GLY A 23 22.61 33.72 10.96
N ASN A 24 22.75 32.98 12.06
CA ASN A 24 23.72 33.36 13.11
C ASN A 24 24.66 32.27 13.65
N ASN A 25 24.60 30.99 13.22
CA ASN A 25 25.56 29.96 13.66
C ASN A 25 25.59 28.70 12.76
N SER A 26 26.57 28.64 11.85
CA SER A 26 26.76 27.56 10.86
C SER A 26 26.88 26.15 11.49
N ASP A 27 27.55 25.99 12.64
CA ASP A 27 27.74 24.67 13.25
C ASP A 27 26.44 24.10 13.84
N ASN A 28 25.53 24.97 14.29
CA ASN A 28 24.22 24.56 14.79
C ASN A 28 23.29 24.15 13.65
N GLU A 29 23.40 24.79 12.48
CA GLU A 29 22.67 24.38 11.28
C GLU A 29 23.09 23.00 10.80
N VAL A 30 24.40 22.71 10.74
CA VAL A 30 24.90 21.39 10.30
C VAL A 30 24.39 20.27 11.22
N ARG A 31 24.37 20.50 12.54
CA ARG A 31 23.82 19.54 13.50
C ARG A 31 22.30 19.37 13.35
N ALA A 32 21.57 20.46 13.12
CA ALA A 32 20.13 20.42 12.90
C ALA A 32 19.76 19.69 11.59
N LEU A 33 20.49 19.96 10.51
CA LEU A 33 20.35 19.25 9.23
C LEU A 33 20.64 17.76 9.37
N GLY A 34 21.66 17.37 10.14
CA GLY A 34 21.94 15.96 10.45
C GLY A 34 20.79 15.26 11.17
N GLN A 35 20.16 15.94 12.14
CA GLN A 35 18.98 15.42 12.83
C GLN A 35 17.75 15.29 11.92
N ILE A 36 17.54 16.26 11.04
CA ILE A 36 16.46 16.22 10.03
C ILE A 36 16.70 15.05 9.06
N SER A 37 17.94 14.86 8.60
CA SER A 37 18.30 13.74 7.71
C SER A 37 17.99 12.38 8.34
N SER A 38 18.39 12.15 9.59
CA SER A 38 18.13 10.90 10.30
C SER A 38 16.63 10.62 10.51
N ARG A 39 15.85 11.67 10.77
CA ARG A 39 14.39 11.55 10.91
C ARG A 39 13.70 11.32 9.57
N LEU A 40 14.16 11.94 8.49
CA LEU A 40 13.70 11.66 7.13
C LEU A 40 13.94 10.19 6.75
N GLU A 41 15.09 9.63 7.11
CA GLU A 41 15.40 8.22 6.91
C GLU A 41 14.43 7.31 7.68
N SER A 42 14.10 7.69 8.92
CA SER A 42 13.12 6.97 9.75
C SER A 42 11.69 7.01 9.18
N VAL A 43 11.27 8.18 8.67
CA VAL A 43 9.99 8.34 7.97
C VAL A 43 9.96 7.50 6.69
N ASN A 44 11.04 7.54 5.90
CA ASN A 44 11.17 6.76 4.68
C ASN A 44 11.08 5.25 4.94
N SER A 45 11.74 4.76 6.00
CA SER A 45 11.65 3.36 6.43
C SER A 45 10.22 2.95 6.82
N SER A 46 9.51 3.83 7.53
CA SER A 46 8.12 3.60 7.93
C SER A 46 7.18 3.57 6.71
N LEU A 47 7.36 4.50 5.76
CA LEU A 47 6.60 4.52 4.51
C LEU A 47 6.87 3.28 3.65
N ASN A 48 8.11 2.80 3.61
CA ASN A 48 8.45 1.58 2.88
C ASN A 48 7.74 0.35 3.48
N SER A 49 7.64 0.28 4.81
CA SER A 49 6.89 -0.78 5.49
C SER A 49 5.39 -0.73 5.20
N ILE A 50 4.80 0.47 5.14
CA ILE A 50 3.39 0.66 4.72
C ILE A 50 3.20 0.25 3.25
N SER A 51 4.11 0.65 2.36
CA SER A 51 4.09 0.29 0.95
C SER A 51 4.12 -1.22 0.75
N LEU A 52 4.99 -1.92 1.49
CA LEU A 52 5.07 -3.38 1.48
C LEU A 52 3.75 -4.03 1.93
N LEU A 53 3.14 -3.53 3.02
CA LEU A 53 1.85 -4.03 3.50
C LEU A 53 0.73 -3.83 2.46
N LEU A 54 0.68 -2.67 1.80
CA LEU A 54 -0.27 -2.40 0.73
C LEU A 54 -0.07 -3.35 -0.46
N ALA A 55 1.17 -3.61 -0.85
CA ALA A 55 1.48 -4.58 -1.89
C ALA A 55 1.00 -5.99 -1.52
N CYS A 56 1.22 -6.43 -0.27
CA CYS A 56 0.71 -7.73 0.21
C CYS A 56 -0.83 -7.81 0.13
N ILE A 57 -1.53 -6.76 0.57
CA ILE A 57 -3.00 -6.70 0.51
C ILE A 57 -3.49 -6.79 -0.94
N LEU A 58 -2.85 -6.09 -1.87
CA LEU A 58 -3.20 -6.11 -3.29
C LEU A 58 -2.99 -7.49 -3.91
N ILE A 59 -1.88 -8.17 -3.60
CA ILE A 59 -1.61 -9.53 -4.07
C ILE A 59 -2.69 -10.50 -3.56
N VAL A 60 -3.00 -10.45 -2.26
CA VAL A 60 -4.03 -11.32 -1.67
C VAL A 60 -5.40 -11.03 -2.30
N GLY A 61 -5.78 -9.76 -2.44
CA GLY A 61 -7.03 -9.37 -3.10
C GLY A 61 -7.11 -9.85 -4.55
N THR A 62 -6.01 -9.80 -5.28
CA THR A 62 -5.93 -10.28 -6.67
C THR A 62 -6.09 -11.80 -6.75
N VAL A 63 -5.42 -12.55 -5.86
CA VAL A 63 -5.54 -14.03 -5.79
C VAL A 63 -6.98 -14.43 -5.46
N VAL A 64 -7.59 -13.81 -4.44
CA VAL A 64 -8.97 -14.08 -4.07
C VAL A 64 -9.92 -13.78 -5.22
N SER A 65 -9.79 -12.61 -5.84
CA SER A 65 -10.58 -12.23 -7.03
C SER A 65 -10.43 -13.25 -8.17
N GLY A 66 -9.20 -13.70 -8.45
CA GLY A 66 -8.92 -14.72 -9.47
C GLY A 66 -9.58 -16.07 -9.16
N ILE A 67 -9.57 -16.50 -7.90
CA ILE A 67 -10.27 -17.74 -7.47
C ILE A 67 -11.77 -17.60 -7.71
N TYR A 68 -12.38 -16.48 -7.30
CA TYR A 68 -13.81 -16.23 -7.53
C TYR A 68 -14.15 -16.26 -9.03
N LEU A 69 -13.34 -15.61 -9.87
CA LEU A 69 -13.54 -15.60 -11.31
C LEU A 69 -13.43 -17.01 -11.92
N TYR A 70 -12.46 -17.81 -11.46
CA TYR A 70 -12.29 -19.19 -11.91
C TYR A 70 -13.53 -20.04 -11.61
N PHE A 71 -14.05 -19.97 -10.38
CA PHE A 71 -15.26 -20.71 -10.01
C PHE A 71 -16.49 -20.24 -10.80
N TYR A 72 -16.61 -18.94 -11.03
CA TYR A 72 -17.68 -18.37 -11.84
C TYR A 72 -17.67 -18.92 -13.27
N ILE A 73 -16.52 -18.87 -13.95
CA ILE A 73 -16.36 -19.38 -15.32
C ILE A 73 -16.62 -20.90 -15.35
N LYS A 74 -16.08 -21.66 -14.39
CA LYS A 74 -16.30 -23.10 -14.29
C LYS A 74 -17.77 -23.45 -14.13
N HIS A 75 -18.50 -22.72 -13.29
CA HIS A 75 -19.94 -22.91 -13.10
C HIS A 75 -20.70 -22.59 -14.38
N HIS A 76 -20.43 -21.44 -14.98
CA HIS A 76 -21.09 -20.98 -16.20
C HIS A 76 -20.89 -21.97 -17.36
N ASN A 77 -19.67 -22.46 -17.57
CA ASN A 77 -19.39 -23.47 -18.61
C ASN A 77 -20.12 -24.80 -18.35
N LYS A 78 -20.25 -25.21 -17.08
CA LYS A 78 -21.02 -26.41 -16.72
C LYS A 78 -22.51 -26.24 -17.04
N GLU A 79 -23.07 -25.06 -16.81
CA GLU A 79 -24.46 -24.75 -17.14
C GLU A 79 -24.71 -24.68 -18.64
N LEU A 80 -23.78 -24.08 -19.39
CA LEU A 80 -23.84 -24.06 -20.85
C LEU A 80 -23.83 -25.48 -21.43
N ARG A 81 -22.93 -26.34 -20.94
CA ARG A 81 -22.85 -27.74 -21.40
C ARG A 81 -24.15 -28.52 -21.17
N LYS A 82 -24.82 -28.31 -20.03
CA LYS A 82 -26.13 -28.92 -19.73
C LYS A 82 -27.25 -28.46 -20.66
N LYS A 83 -27.19 -27.21 -21.15
CA LYS A 83 -28.20 -26.67 -22.09
C LYS A 83 -28.00 -27.16 -23.52
N SER A 84 -26.79 -27.59 -23.87
CA SER A 84 -26.43 -28.09 -25.21
C SER A 84 -26.50 -29.60 -25.38
N GLU A 85 -26.75 -30.36 -24.31
CA GLU A 85 -27.07 -31.79 -24.44
C GLU A 85 -28.45 -31.93 -25.10
N PRO A 86 -28.55 -32.57 -26.29
CA PRO A 86 -29.85 -32.83 -26.89
C PRO A 86 -30.64 -33.67 -25.90
N LYS A 87 -31.84 -33.22 -25.54
CA LYS A 87 -32.83 -34.11 -24.94
C LYS A 87 -33.03 -35.20 -25.99
N GLU A 88 -32.49 -36.39 -25.75
CA GLU A 88 -32.91 -37.58 -26.49
C GLU A 88 -34.43 -37.54 -26.48
N ALA A 89 -34.99 -37.44 -27.69
CA ALA A 89 -36.41 -37.51 -27.92
C ALA A 89 -36.84 -38.96 -27.69
N ASP A 90 -36.72 -39.42 -26.44
CA ASP A 90 -37.37 -40.63 -25.96
C ASP A 90 -38.82 -40.26 -25.68
N HIS A 91 -39.60 -40.11 -26.73
CA HIS A 91 -41.04 -40.31 -26.68
C HIS A 91 -41.60 -40.55 -28.08
N PHE A 92 -42.10 -41.78 -28.25
CA PHE A 92 -42.94 -42.36 -29.31
C PHE A 92 -42.25 -43.09 -30.46
#